data_AF-M1ALK2-F1
#
_entry.id   AF-M1ALK2-F1
#
_cell.length_a   1.000
_cell.length_b   1.000
_cell.length_c   1.000
_cell.angle_alpha   90.00
_cell.angle_beta   90.00
_cell.angle_gamma   90.00
#
_symmetry.space_group_name_H-M   'P 1'
#
loop_
_entity.id
_entity.type
_entity.pdbx_description
1 polymer ?
#
loop_
_entity_poly.entity_id
_entity_poly.type
_entity_poly.pdbx_seq_one_letter_code
_entity_poly.pdbx_strand_id
1 'polypeptide(L)' 'MSTATYPPPPPFYRLYKDYLQDPKSAPEPPPPIEGTYVLFGSNYTVKSLTRSSTPF' A
#
# COMPACT_ATOMS: atom_id res chain seq x y z
N MET A 1 -2.23 -25.18 22.75
CA MET A 1 -1.63 -24.09 21.96
C MET A 1 -2.56 -23.81 20.79
N SER A 2 -3.30 -22.68 20.83
CA SER A 2 -4.13 -22.26 19.69
C SER A 2 -3.24 -21.53 18.70
N THR A 3 -2.96 -22.15 17.56
CA THR A 3 -2.34 -21.46 16.43
C THR A 3 -3.48 -20.83 15.64
N ALA A 4 -3.64 -19.50 15.73
CA ALA A 4 -4.59 -18.81 14.87
C ALA A 4 -4.24 -19.15 13.40
N THR A 5 -5.22 -19.62 12.64
CA THR A 5 -5.07 -19.94 11.21
C THR A 5 -4.67 -18.71 10.39
N TYR A 6 -4.96 -17.52 10.91
CA TYR A 6 -4.66 -16.24 10.27
C TYR A 6 -3.57 -15.49 11.03
N PRO A 7 -2.58 -14.91 10.32
CA PRO A 7 -1.58 -14.07 10.95
C PRO A 7 -2.24 -12.84 11.58
N PRO A 8 -1.65 -12.29 12.65
CA PRO A 8 -2.12 -11.03 13.21
C PRO A 8 -1.98 -9.91 12.15
N PRO A 9 -2.79 -8.85 12.28
CA PRO A 9 -2.67 -7.69 11.41
C PRO A 9 -1.26 -7.09 11.51
N PRO A 10 -0.72 -6.53 10.42
CA PRO A 10 0.60 -5.91 10.43
C PRO A 10 0.67 -4.75 11.45
N PRO A 11 1.84 -4.52 12.09
CA PRO A 11 1.98 -3.46 13.10
C PRO A 11 1.65 -2.06 12.60
N PHE A 12 1.92 -1.77 11.33
CA PHE A 12 1.68 -0.47 10.71
C PHE A 12 0.20 -0.10 10.59
N TYR A 13 -0.72 -1.06 10.71
CA TYR A 13 -2.16 -0.79 10.69
C TYR A 13 -2.58 0.15 11.84
N ARG A 14 -1.79 0.20 12.92
CA ARG A 14 -1.99 1.10 14.06
C ARG A 14 -1.77 2.58 13.73
N LEU A 15 -1.17 2.90 12.59
CA LEU A 15 -0.91 4.28 12.16
C LEU A 15 -2.14 4.92 11.48
N TYR A 16 -3.15 4.13 11.13
CA TYR A 16 -4.34 4.57 10.37
C TYR A 16 -5.57 4.83 11.25
N LYS A 17 -5.37 5.18 12.53
CA LYS A 17 -6.48 5.32 13.49
C LYS A 17 -7.45 6.43 13.11
N ASP A 18 -6.92 7.57 12.71
CA ASP A 18 -7.69 8.77 12.45
C ASP A 18 -7.83 9.05 10.95
N TYR A 19 -7.41 8.11 10.09
CA TYR A 19 -7.36 8.31 8.64
C TYR A 19 -8.73 8.66 8.03
N LEU A 20 -9.82 8.16 8.62
CA LEU A 20 -11.19 8.48 8.20
C LEU A 20 -11.58 9.95 8.49
N GLN A 21 -10.92 10.58 9.47
CA GLN A 21 -11.19 11.94 9.92
C GLN A 21 -10.15 12.92 9.35
N ASP A 22 -8.88 12.50 9.34
CA ASP A 22 -7.76 13.22 8.76
C ASP A 22 -6.96 12.27 7.84
N PRO A 23 -7.15 12.36 6.51
CA PRO A 23 -6.38 11.57 5.55
C PRO A 23 -4.86 11.75 5.62
N LYS A 24 -4.36 12.79 6.30
CA LYS A 24 -2.93 13.04 6.51
C LYS A 24 -2.39 12.45 7.81
N SER A 25 -3.25 11.85 8.64
CA SER A 25 -2.84 11.25 9.91
C SER A 25 -2.00 9.98 9.72
N ALA A 26 -2.12 9.35 8.55
CA ALA A 26 -1.38 8.15 8.19
C ALA A 26 -0.14 8.51 7.35
N PRO A 27 0.94 7.73 7.46
CA PRO A 27 2.09 7.91 6.59
C PRO A 27 1.70 7.73 5.13
N GLU A 28 2.29 8.54 4.25
CA GLU A 28 2.14 8.35 2.81
C GLU A 28 2.64 6.95 2.40
N PRO A 29 2.02 6.34 1.39
CA PRO A 29 2.50 5.06 0.88
C PRO A 29 3.96 5.21 0.44
N PRO A 30 4.79 4.15 0.62
CA PRO A 30 6.16 4.19 0.15
C PRO A 30 6.18 4.51 -1.35
N PRO A 31 7.22 5.23 -1.84
CA PRO A 31 7.34 5.53 -3.25
C PRO A 31 7.31 4.23 -4.07
N PRO A 32 6.77 4.27 -5.29
CA PRO A 32 6.83 3.12 -6.19
C PRO A 32 8.27 2.62 -6.29
N ILE A 33 8.48 1.34 -6.05
CA ILE A 33 9.80 0.73 -6.26
C ILE A 33 10.00 0.65 -7.77
N GLU A 34 11.05 1.29 -8.27
CA GLU A 34 11.47 1.11 -9.66
C GLU A 34 12.07 -0.29 -9.82
N GLY A 35 11.42 -1.14 -10.62
CA GLY A 35 11.89 -2.51 -10.86
C GLY A 35 10.77 -3.49 -11.18
N THR A 36 11.15 -4.73 -11.48
CA THR A 36 10.19 -5.81 -11.71
C THR A 36 9.87 -6.48 -10.38
N TYR A 37 8.61 -6.39 -9.94
CA TYR A 37 8.12 -7.27 -8.89
C TYR A 37 7.74 -8.61 -9.54
N VAL A 38 8.55 -9.63 -9.31
CA VAL A 38 8.27 -10.98 -9.81
C VAL A 38 7.27 -11.62 -8.85
N LEU A 39 5.98 -11.58 -9.18
CA LEU A 39 5.03 -12.50 -8.58
C LEU A 39 5.31 -13.88 -9.20
N PHE A 40 5.37 -14.94 -8.40
CA PHE A 40 5.59 -16.29 -8.93
C PHE A 40 4.53 -16.61 -10.00
N GLY A 41 4.95 -16.73 -11.26
CA GLY A 41 4.07 -17.02 -12.40
C GLY A 41 3.45 -15.81 -13.11
N SER A 42 3.75 -14.56 -12.74
CA SER A 42 3.25 -13.37 -13.46
C SER A 42 4.11 -12.13 -13.23
N ASN A 43 4.46 -11.43 -14.32
CA ASN A 43 5.11 -10.13 -14.27
C ASN A 43 4.04 -9.03 -14.28
N TYR A 44 3.91 -8.27 -13.21
CA TYR A 44 3.09 -7.05 -13.21
C TYR A 44 3.99 -5.86 -13.48
N THR A 45 3.77 -5.20 -14.62
CA THR A 45 4.39 -3.89 -14.87
C THR A 45 3.51 -2.84 -14.20
N VAL A 46 3.97 -2.29 -13.08
CA VAL A 46 3.29 -1.16 -12.44
C VAL A 46 3.57 0.07 -13.30
N LYS A 47 2.60 0.48 -14.13
CA LYS A 47 2.63 1.82 -14.74
C LYS A 47 2.56 2.82 -13.60
N SER A 48 3.56 3.72 -13.50
CA SER A 48 3.47 4.86 -12.61
C SER A 48 2.16 5.61 -12.91
N LEU A 49 1.31 5.79 -11.90
CA LEU A 49 0.20 6.73 -11.99
C LEU A 49 0.81 8.13 -12.07
N THR A 50 1.24 8.52 -13.27
CA THR A 50 1.50 9.92 -13.57
C THR A 50 0.12 10.56 -13.58
N ARG A 51 -0.23 11.25 -12.49
CA ARG A 51 -1.42 12.09 -12.39
C ARG A 51 -1.41 13.02 -13.59
N SER A 52 -2.17 12.69 -14.62
CA SER A 52 -2.40 13.60 -15.74
C SER A 52 -3.11 14.80 -15.15
N SER A 53 -2.43 15.94 -15.08
CA SER A 53 -3.12 17.21 -14.90
C SER A 53 -4.09 17.34 -16.06
N THR A 54 -5.38 17.23 -15.81
CA THR A 54 -6.41 17.71 -16.73
C THR A 54 -6.30 19.23 -16.77
N PRO A 55 -6.02 19.85 -17.93
CA PRO A 55 -6.26 21.27 -18.10
C PRO A 55 -7.71 21.48 -18.54
N PHE A 56 -8.38 22.41 -17.82
CA PHE A 56 -9.72 22.98 -18.01
C PHE A 56 -10.92 22.18 -17.50
#